data_AF-A0A7W6JWF6-F1
#
_entry.id   AF-A0A7W6JWF6-F1
#
_cell.length_a   1.000
_cell.length_b   1.000
_cell.length_c   1.000
_cell.angle_alpha   90.00
_cell.angle_beta   90.00
_cell.angle_gamma   90.00
#
_symmetry.space_group_name_H-M   'P 1'
#
loop_
_entity.id
_entity.type
_entity.pdbx_description
1 polymer ?
#
loop_
_entity_poly.entity_id
_entity_poly.type
_entity_poly.pdbx_seq_one_letter_code
_entity_poly.pdbx_strand_id
1 'polypeptide(L)'
;MADDDLHQWQLLAALRAFNTSAMNGIILLAARLRGAGLLDDEHLREFHEGLSLPLEHADVADNPFIVPMQEIIDSRLAALATLTR
;
A
#
# COMPACT_ATOMS: atom_id res chain seq x y z
N MET A 1 31.01 7.38 -5.37
CA MET A 1 30.11 6.60 -4.49
C MET A 1 30.95 5.50 -3.89
N ALA A 2 31.02 5.42 -2.57
CA ALA A 2 31.69 4.32 -1.90
C ALA A 2 30.86 3.04 -2.11
N ASP A 3 31.50 1.87 -2.10
CA ASP A 3 30.86 0.57 -2.39
C ASP A 3 29.70 0.25 -1.41
N ASP A 4 29.78 0.80 -0.18
CA ASP A 4 28.72 0.75 0.83
C ASP A 4 27.46 1.54 0.44
N ASP A 5 27.61 2.69 -0.23
CA ASP A 5 26.48 3.51 -0.69
C ASP A 5 25.67 2.79 -1.78
N LEU A 6 26.36 2.01 -2.63
CA LEU A 6 25.75 1.24 -3.71
C LEU A 6 24.94 0.05 -3.16
N HIS A 7 25.50 -0.68 -2.19
CA HIS A 7 24.80 -1.80 -1.54
C HIS A 7 23.57 -1.33 -0.75
N GLN A 8 23.66 -0.20 -0.04
CA GLN A 8 22.51 0.39 0.64
C GLN A 8 21.41 0.80 -0.34
N TRP A 9 21.77 1.41 -1.48
CA TRP A 9 20.80 1.80 -2.50
C TRP A 9 20.10 0.58 -3.13
N GLN A 10 20.84 -0.48 -3.43
CA GLN A 10 20.29 -1.72 -3.98
C GLN A 10 19.33 -2.41 -2.98
N LEU A 11 19.69 -2.42 -1.69
CA LEU A 11 18.81 -2.95 -0.64
C LEU A 11 17.51 -2.15 -0.52
N LEU A 12 17.59 -0.81 -0.55
CA LEU A 12 16.42 0.06 -0.53
C LEU A 12 15.53 -0.14 -1.77
N ALA A 13 16.13 -0.31 -2.94
CA ALA A 13 15.40 -0.61 -4.17
C ALA A 13 14.69 -1.98 -4.10
N ALA A 14 15.36 -3.01 -3.57
CA ALA A 14 14.78 -4.33 -3.37
C ALA A 14 13.62 -4.29 -2.36
N LEU A 15 13.77 -3.59 -1.24
CA LEU A 15 12.72 -3.38 -0.24
C LEU A 15 11.51 -2.66 -0.84
N ARG A 16 11.73 -1.60 -1.62
CA ARG A 16 10.65 -0.90 -2.33
C ARG A 16 9.92 -1.82 -3.30
N ALA A 17 10.65 -2.61 -4.09
CA ALA A 17 10.05 -3.56 -5.03
C ALA A 17 9.23 -4.64 -4.31
N PHE A 18 9.76 -5.19 -3.20
CA PHE A 18 9.06 -6.17 -2.37
C PHE A 18 7.77 -5.60 -1.78
N ASN A 19 7.83 -4.42 -1.15
CA ASN A 19 6.67 -3.77 -0.56
C ASN A 19 5.61 -3.46 -1.63
N THR A 20 6.03 -2.98 -2.80
CA THR A 20 5.11 -2.72 -3.93
C THR A 20 4.44 -4.01 -4.40
N SER A 21 5.20 -5.11 -4.53
CA SER A 21 4.66 -6.41 -4.94
C SER A 21 3.68 -6.97 -3.91
N ALA A 22 4.01 -6.90 -2.62
CA ALA A 22 3.16 -7.36 -1.53
C ALA A 22 1.84 -6.58 -1.48
N MET A 23 1.89 -5.24 -1.52
CA MET A 23 0.69 -4.39 -1.56
C MET A 23 -0.18 -4.70 -2.78
N ASN A 24 0.42 -4.84 -3.97
CA ASN A 24 -0.32 -5.19 -5.18
C ASN A 24 -1.03 -6.54 -5.05
N GLY A 25 -0.39 -7.55 -4.45
CA GLY A 25 -1.01 -8.86 -4.19
C GLY A 25 -2.21 -8.77 -3.24
N ILE A 26 -2.05 -8.01 -2.15
CA ILE A 26 -3.09 -7.77 -1.14
C ILE A 26 -4.30 -7.03 -1.76
N ILE A 27 -4.06 -5.98 -2.54
CA ILE A 27 -5.11 -5.22 -3.26
C ILE A 27 -5.82 -6.11 -4.29
N LEU A 28 -5.08 -6.94 -5.04
CA LEU A 28 -5.66 -7.85 -6.03
C LEU A 28 -6.56 -8.90 -5.37
N LEU A 29 -6.15 -9.43 -4.21
CA LEU A 29 -6.96 -10.35 -3.42
C LEU A 29 -8.24 -9.67 -2.95
N ALA A 30 -8.17 -8.45 -2.40
CA ALA A 30 -9.35 -7.68 -2.01
C ALA A 30 -10.30 -7.44 -3.20
N ALA A 31 -9.77 -7.11 -4.38
CA ALA A 31 -10.56 -6.96 -5.60
C ALA A 31 -11.32 -8.25 -5.97
N ARG A 32 -10.63 -9.39 -5.93
CA ARG A 32 -11.20 -10.72 -6.22
C ARG A 32 -12.31 -11.06 -5.24
N LEU A 33 -12.10 -10.81 -3.95
CA LEU A 33 -13.07 -11.11 -2.90
C LEU A 33 -14.31 -10.20 -3.01
N ARG A 34 -14.15 -8.90 -3.29
CA ARG A 34 -15.28 -7.99 -3.56
C ARG A 34 -16.07 -8.40 -4.80
N GLY A 35 -15.37 -8.74 -5.90
CA GLY A 35 -16.02 -9.24 -7.13
C GLY A 35 -16.79 -10.55 -6.93
N ALA A 36 -16.44 -11.33 -5.90
CA ALA A 36 -17.17 -12.54 -5.49
C ALA A 36 -18.30 -12.27 -4.47
N GLY A 37 -18.51 -11.01 -4.06
CA GLY A 37 -19.50 -10.65 -3.04
C GLY A 37 -19.10 -11.03 -1.61
N LEU A 38 -17.81 -11.31 -1.36
CA LEU A 38 -17.27 -11.70 -0.05
C LEU A 38 -16.73 -10.53 0.78
N LEU A 39 -16.53 -9.37 0.15
CA LEU A 39 -16.23 -8.11 0.83
C LEU A 39 -17.28 -7.08 0.42
N ASP A 40 -17.84 -6.41 1.43
CA ASP A 40 -18.72 -5.25 1.26
C ASP A 40 -17.95 -3.95 1.53
N ASP A 41 -18.67 -2.84 1.59
CA ASP A 41 -18.10 -1.51 1.81
C ASP A 41 -17.51 -1.34 3.22
N GLU A 42 -18.07 -2.01 4.23
CA GLU A 42 -17.55 -1.97 5.60
C GLU A 42 -16.20 -2.66 5.68
N HIS A 43 -16.09 -3.86 5.10
CA HIS A 43 -14.81 -4.57 5.04
C HIS A 43 -13.75 -3.78 4.26
N LEU A 44 -14.14 -3.05 3.21
CA LEU A 44 -13.22 -2.22 2.44
C LEU A 44 -12.72 -1.00 3.21
N ARG A 45 -13.59 -0.40 4.03
CA ARG A 45 -13.22 0.67 4.96
C ARG A 45 -12.23 0.17 6.01
N GLU A 46 -12.53 -0.95 6.66
CA GLU A 46 -11.62 -1.53 7.68
C GLU A 46 -10.27 -1.93 7.08
N PHE A 47 -10.28 -2.44 5.85
CA PHE A 47 -9.06 -2.76 5.11
C PHE A 47 -8.25 -1.51 4.75
N HIS A 48 -8.91 -0.40 4.40
CA HIS A 48 -8.23 0.89 4.20
C HIS A 48 -7.63 1.40 5.50
N GLU A 49 -8.39 1.40 6.60
CA GLU A 49 -7.90 1.81 7.92
C GLU A 49 -6.68 0.98 8.37
N GLY A 50 -6.70 -0.34 8.18
CA GLY A 50 -5.59 -1.21 8.53
C GLY A 50 -4.30 -0.96 7.73
N LEU A 51 -4.42 -0.50 6.49
CA LEU A 51 -3.27 -0.19 5.63
C LEU A 51 -2.76 1.25 5.83
N SER A 52 -3.67 2.20 6.08
CA SER A 52 -3.37 3.63 6.09
C SER A 52 -3.02 4.18 7.47
N LEU A 53 -3.68 3.73 8.54
CA LEU A 53 -3.44 4.25 9.90
C LEU A 53 -1.98 4.17 10.38
N PRO A 54 -1.21 3.08 10.10
CA PRO A 54 0.20 3.05 10.49
C PRO A 54 1.06 4.10 9.78
N LEU A 55 0.65 4.55 8.60
CA LEU A 55 1.36 5.56 7.81
C LEU A 55 0.98 6.98 8.22
N GLU A 56 -0.18 7.16 8.83
CA GLU A 56 -0.68 8.43 9.40
C GLU A 56 -0.14 8.73 10.81
N HIS A 57 0.59 7.80 11.42
CA HIS A 57 1.14 8.02 12.76
C HIS A 57 2.10 9.21 12.76
N ALA A 58 1.97 10.10 13.75
CA ALA A 58 2.70 11.38 13.80
C ALA A 58 4.23 11.24 13.69
N ASP A 59 4.77 10.08 14.09
CA ASP A 59 6.20 9.77 14.00
C ASP A 59 6.70 9.55 12.55
N VAL A 60 5.79 9.28 11.61
CA VAL A 60 6.12 8.92 10.21
C VAL A 60 5.29 9.65 9.15
N ALA A 61 4.22 10.35 9.54
CA ALA A 61 3.27 10.99 8.63
C ALA A 61 3.91 12.01 7.67
N ASP A 62 4.87 12.81 8.17
CA ASP A 62 5.57 13.83 7.36
C ASP A 62 6.86 13.29 6.71
N ASN A 63 7.12 11.98 6.80
CA ASN A 63 8.31 11.41 6.22
C ASN A 63 8.21 11.41 4.69
N PRO A 64 9.12 12.10 3.97
CA PRO A 64 9.05 12.21 2.50
C PRO A 64 9.18 10.87 1.77
N PHE A 65 9.64 9.82 2.46
CA PHE A 65 9.67 8.46 1.93
C PHE A 65 8.38 7.67 2.16
N ILE A 66 7.52 8.11 3.09
CA ILE A 66 6.25 7.46 3.46
C ILE A 66 5.07 8.02 2.66
N VAL A 67 5.04 9.34 2.43
CA VAL A 67 3.97 10.02 1.67
C VAL A 67 3.67 9.34 0.31
N PRO A 68 4.67 8.99 -0.53
CA PRO A 68 4.38 8.33 -1.81
C PRO A 68 3.79 6.92 -1.66
N MET A 69 4.09 6.21 -0.57
CA MET A 69 3.51 4.89 -0.31
C MET A 69 2.03 5.03 0.07
N GLN A 70 1.70 6.04 0.86
CA GLN A 70 0.34 6.34 1.27
C GLN A 70 -0.53 6.75 0.07
N GLU A 71 -0.03 7.63 -0.79
CA GLU A 71 -0.72 8.02 -2.03
C GLU A 71 -1.02 6.81 -2.94
N ILE A 72 -0.09 5.84 -3.03
CA ILE A 72 -0.30 4.61 -3.80
C ILE A 72 -1.41 3.78 -3.17
N ILE A 73 -1.39 3.57 -1.86
CA ILE A 73 -2.41 2.82 -1.12
C ILE A 73 -3.79 3.45 -1.34
N ASP A 74 -3.91 4.76 -1.13
CA ASP A 74 -5.16 5.50 -1.30
C ASP A 74 -5.70 5.41 -2.73
N SER A 75 -4.84 5.58 -3.75
CA SER A 75 -5.24 5.48 -5.16
C SER A 75 -5.79 4.09 -5.51
N ARG A 76 -5.21 3.04 -4.95
CA ARG A 76 -5.58 1.65 -5.24
C ARG A 76 -6.86 1.26 -4.51
N LEU A 77 -7.03 1.72 -3.27
CA LEU A 77 -8.24 1.50 -2.47
C LEU A 77 -9.43 2.28 -3.03
N ALA A 78 -9.21 3.53 -3.47
CA ALA A 78 -10.23 4.28 -4.19
C ALA A 78 -10.72 3.53 -5.44
N ALA A 79 -9.81 2.93 -6.21
CA ALA A 79 -10.19 2.09 -7.35
C ALA A 79 -11.04 0.88 -6.93
N LEU A 80 -10.76 0.25 -5.79
CA LEU A 80 -11.58 -0.85 -5.26
C LEU A 80 -12.97 -0.41 -4.82
N ALA A 81 -13.10 0.76 -4.19
CA ALA A 81 -14.39 1.33 -3.81
C ALA A 81 -15.28 1.60 -5.05
N THR A 82 -14.67 1.88 -6.20
CA THR A 82 -15.39 2.09 -7.47
C THR A 82 -15.73 0.81 -8.23
N LEU A 83 -15.23 -0.38 -7.82
CA LEU A 83 -15.51 -1.66 -8.48
C LEU A 83 -16.96 -2.18 -8.29
N THR A 84 -17.88 -1.32 -7.84
CA THR A 84 -19.31 -1.61 -7.76
C THR A 84 -20.08 -0.84 -8.83
N ARG A 85 -20.17 -1.45 -10.01
CA ARG A 85 -21.40 -1.58 -10.82
C ARG A 85 -21.24 -2.71 -11.83
#